data_AF-A0A4Z0ZYQ7-F1
#
_entry.id   AF-A0A4Z0ZYQ7-F1
#
_cell.length_a   1.000
_cell.length_b   1.000
_cell.length_c   1.000
_cell.angle_alpha   90.00
_cell.angle_beta   90.00
_cell.angle_gamma   90.00
#
_symmetry.space_group_name_H-M   'P 1'
#
loop_
_entity.id
_entity.type
_entity.pdbx_description
1 polymer ?
#
loop_
_entity_poly.entity_id
_entity_poly.type
_entity_poly.pdbx_seq_one_letter_code
_entity_poly.pdbx_strand_id
1 'polypeptide(L)'
;MPVNKKKITIFLFILILLSLLLGGLVYFLFQKKTNPDHKESSYDSRSEVYWQRLQNRPEVLQGPGYPSDLRDFLETLRGKESYQWEGDRDKTYAHLLETYPDERGHVLYAVYVAFMNWKEKTLEVEQTEGLSSFEKLTAVNRLAEEIFPLVLRNLIFPKHPTTPPVWLLSYLEDYIQKNPYSYSRERKRIFLKKKAELYQKEKWEIQSWESPMFFRKVVDLIYARELLEMSEEEKTSYRSAKQEELKVDFWN
;
A
#
# COMPACT_ATOMS: atom_id res chain seq x y z
N MET A 1 12.12 58.31 -22.49
CA MET A 1 12.11 57.37 -23.63
C MET A 1 10.80 56.62 -23.65
N PRO A 2 10.03 56.61 -24.75
CA PRO A 2 8.75 55.93 -24.81
C PRO A 2 8.98 54.42 -24.76
N VAL A 3 8.48 53.77 -23.72
CA VAL A 3 8.52 52.32 -23.57
C VAL A 3 7.66 51.71 -24.67
N ASN A 4 8.31 51.04 -25.62
CA ASN A 4 7.68 50.54 -26.83
C ASN A 4 6.85 49.29 -26.49
N LYS A 5 5.60 49.50 -26.05
CA LYS A 5 4.69 48.48 -25.50
C LYS A 5 4.62 47.20 -26.35
N LYS A 6 4.71 47.34 -27.69
CA LYS A 6 4.75 46.21 -28.64
C LYS A 6 5.93 45.26 -28.40
N LYS A 7 7.13 45.79 -28.11
CA LYS A 7 8.32 44.97 -27.84
C LYS A 7 8.20 44.20 -26.53
N ILE A 8 7.57 44.79 -25.51
CA ILE A 8 7.34 44.14 -24.21
C ILE A 8 6.34 42.99 -24.35
N THR A 9 5.23 43.20 -25.07
CA THR A 9 4.24 42.13 -25.32
C THR A 9 4.83 40.97 -26.12
N ILE A 10 5.67 41.24 -27.12
CA ILE A 10 6.34 40.19 -27.90
C ILE A 10 7.31 39.40 -27.03
N PHE A 11 8.09 40.08 -26.17
CA PHE A 11 9.02 39.43 -25.26
C PHE A 11 8.30 38.53 -24.24
N LEU A 12 7.20 39.00 -23.65
CA LEU A 12 6.36 38.22 -22.73
C LEU A 12 5.76 36.98 -23.40
N PHE A 13 5.31 37.11 -24.65
CA PHE A 13 4.75 35.98 -25.41
C PHE A 13 5.80 34.89 -25.67
N ILE A 14 7.02 35.27 -26.05
CA ILE A 14 8.13 34.32 -26.26
C ILE A 14 8.45 33.58 -24.96
N LEU A 15 8.43 34.28 -23.81
CA LEU A 15 8.75 33.72 -22.51
C LEU A 15 7.72 32.68 -22.05
N ILE A 16 6.43 32.94 -22.29
CA ILE A 16 5.33 32.00 -22.02
C ILE A 16 5.45 30.77 -22.93
N LEU A 17 5.76 30.98 -24.22
CA LEU A 17 5.91 29.88 -25.17
C LEU A 17 7.09 28.97 -24.80
N LEU A 18 8.20 29.56 -24.35
CA LEU A 18 9.37 28.82 -23.88
C LEU A 18 9.06 28.02 -22.61
N SER A 19 8.28 28.59 -21.67
CA SER A 19 7.90 27.89 -20.44
C SER A 19 6.97 26.71 -20.71
N LEU A 20 6.05 26.84 -21.67
CA LEU A 20 5.18 25.74 -22.11
C LEU A 20 5.96 24.63 -22.80
N LEU A 21 6.94 24.99 -23.64
CA LEU A 21 7.83 24.03 -24.29
C LEU A 21 8.67 23.27 -23.26
N LEU A 22 9.28 23.96 -22.29
CA LEU A 22 10.04 23.34 -21.20
C LEU A 22 9.14 22.45 -20.33
N GLY A 23 7.94 22.90 -19.98
CA GLY A 23 6.97 22.11 -19.22
C GLY A 23 6.52 20.85 -19.97
N GLY A 24 6.26 20.96 -21.27
CA GLY A 24 5.90 19.83 -22.12
C GLY A 24 7.04 18.83 -22.31
N LEU A 25 8.28 19.31 -22.40
CA LEU A 25 9.46 18.46 -22.55
C LEU A 25 9.77 17.70 -21.24
N VAL A 26 9.59 18.36 -20.09
CA VAL A 26 9.65 17.70 -18.77
C VAL A 26 8.53 16.66 -18.65
N TYR A 27 7.28 17.01 -18.96
CA TYR A 27 6.15 16.09 -18.92
C TYR A 27 6.39 14.84 -19.80
N PHE A 28 6.86 15.04 -21.04
CA PHE A 28 7.12 13.95 -21.98
C PHE A 28 8.30 13.06 -21.54
N LEU A 29 9.37 13.64 -21.00
CA LEU A 29 10.50 12.88 -20.48
C LEU A 29 10.13 12.04 -19.26
N PHE A 30 9.30 12.56 -18.36
CA PHE A 30 8.83 11.79 -17.20
C PHE A 30 7.80 10.73 -17.59
N GLN A 31 6.87 11.03 -18.51
CA GLN A 31 5.85 10.07 -18.96
C GLN A 31 6.45 8.91 -19.78
N LYS A 32 7.50 9.17 -20.57
CA LYS A 32 8.22 8.12 -21.31
C LYS A 32 9.05 7.22 -20.37
N LYS A 33 9.46 7.72 -19.21
CA LYS A 33 10.18 6.94 -18.19
C LYS A 33 9.26 6.04 -17.36
N THR A 34 7.96 6.34 -17.31
CA THR A 34 6.96 5.57 -16.55
C THR A 34 6.35 4.39 -17.30
N ASN A 35 6.67 4.19 -18.59
CA ASN A 35 6.23 3.03 -19.36
C ASN A 35 7.42 2.18 -19.82
N PRO A 36 8.19 1.55 -18.92
CA PRO A 36 8.91 0.35 -19.30
C PRO A 36 7.86 -0.73 -19.55
N ASP A 37 7.81 -1.26 -20.78
CA ASP A 37 7.16 -2.52 -21.09
C ASP A 37 7.86 -3.64 -20.30
N HIS A 38 7.56 -3.77 -19.01
CA HIS A 38 7.92 -4.95 -18.21
C HIS A 38 6.95 -6.06 -18.56
N LYS A 39 7.10 -6.63 -19.76
CA LYS A 39 6.45 -7.89 -20.18
C LYS A 39 7.37 -9.09 -20.05
N GLU A 40 8.37 -9.02 -19.18
CA GLU A 40 9.02 -10.24 -18.69
C GLU A 40 8.25 -10.70 -17.47
N SER A 41 7.58 -11.85 -17.60
CA SER A 41 6.94 -12.56 -16.50
C SER A 41 7.87 -12.56 -15.27
N SER A 42 7.32 -12.34 -14.08
CA SER A 42 8.06 -12.51 -12.82
C SER A 42 8.72 -13.89 -12.66
N TYR A 43 8.34 -14.90 -13.44
CA TYR A 43 8.90 -16.24 -13.36
C TYR A 43 10.36 -16.32 -13.87
N ASP A 44 11.23 -16.94 -13.07
CA ASP A 44 12.59 -17.34 -13.50
C ASP A 44 12.89 -18.77 -13.03
N SER A 45 13.19 -19.66 -13.97
CA SER A 45 13.50 -21.07 -13.70
C SER A 45 14.66 -21.31 -12.73
N ARG A 46 15.64 -20.39 -12.61
CA ARG A 46 16.79 -20.49 -11.69
C ARG A 46 16.37 -20.49 -10.22
N SER A 47 15.20 -19.92 -9.92
CA SER A 47 14.67 -19.78 -8.57
C SER A 47 13.96 -21.02 -8.03
N GLU A 48 13.42 -21.87 -8.91
CA GLU A 48 12.42 -22.89 -8.54
C GLU A 48 12.96 -23.88 -7.50
N VAL A 49 14.17 -24.40 -7.73
CA VAL A 49 14.80 -25.39 -6.83
C VAL A 49 15.03 -24.79 -5.44
N TYR A 50 15.51 -23.54 -5.39
CA TYR A 50 15.79 -22.86 -4.13
C TYR A 50 14.51 -22.42 -3.42
N TRP A 51 13.47 -22.05 -4.17
CA TRP A 51 12.15 -21.74 -3.64
C TRP A 51 11.53 -22.96 -2.95
N GLN A 52 11.52 -24.12 -3.62
CA GLN A 52 11.02 -25.37 -3.04
C GLN A 52 11.80 -25.80 -1.80
N ARG A 53 13.14 -25.64 -1.81
CA ARG A 53 13.97 -25.91 -0.62
C ARG A 53 13.62 -24.96 0.52
N LEU A 54 13.46 -23.67 0.23
CA LEU A 54 13.16 -22.65 1.23
C LEU A 54 11.78 -22.86 1.87
N GLN A 55 10.78 -23.33 1.12
CA GLN A 55 9.47 -23.67 1.69
C GLN A 55 9.56 -24.73 2.80
N ASN A 56 10.55 -25.63 2.73
CA ASN A 56 10.79 -26.66 3.74
C ASN A 56 11.62 -26.18 4.94
N ARG A 57 12.45 -25.15 4.76
CA ARG A 57 13.35 -24.59 5.79
C ARG A 57 13.41 -23.06 5.75
N PRO A 58 12.30 -22.36 6.02
CA PRO A 58 12.24 -20.90 5.92
C PRO A 58 13.09 -20.18 6.99
N GLU A 59 13.41 -20.86 8.09
CA GLU A 59 14.25 -20.36 9.19
C GLU A 59 15.67 -19.98 8.77
N VAL A 60 16.16 -20.50 7.64
CA VAL A 60 17.50 -20.19 7.11
C VAL A 60 17.67 -18.68 6.86
N LEU A 61 16.61 -17.97 6.49
CA LEU A 61 16.64 -16.51 6.25
C LEU A 61 16.86 -15.69 7.53
N GLN A 62 16.69 -16.28 8.71
CA GLN A 62 17.00 -15.63 10.00
C GLN A 62 18.44 -15.91 10.45
N GLY A 63 19.18 -16.73 9.70
CA GLY A 63 20.56 -17.08 10.00
C GLY A 63 21.56 -15.95 9.71
N PRO A 64 22.79 -16.08 10.21
CA PRO A 64 23.83 -15.08 9.99
C PRO A 64 24.15 -14.91 8.50
N GLY A 65 24.28 -13.67 8.06
CA GLY A 65 24.64 -13.33 6.68
C GLY A 65 23.46 -13.18 5.72
N TYR A 66 22.22 -13.24 6.20
CA TYR A 66 21.04 -12.75 5.49
C TYR A 66 20.67 -11.32 5.95
N PRO A 67 19.92 -10.56 5.13
CA PRO A 67 19.43 -9.24 5.53
C PRO A 67 18.55 -9.30 6.78
N SER A 68 18.73 -8.37 7.72
CA SER A 68 17.92 -8.30 8.95
C SER A 68 16.48 -7.86 8.68
N ASP A 69 16.28 -6.92 7.75
CA ASP A 69 14.96 -6.54 7.24
C ASP A 69 14.81 -7.04 5.81
N LEU A 70 14.16 -8.20 5.67
CA LEU A 70 13.98 -8.83 4.38
C LEU A 70 13.07 -8.00 3.46
N ARG A 71 12.09 -7.27 4.03
CA ARG A 71 11.17 -6.48 3.23
C ARG A 71 11.86 -5.27 2.61
N ASP A 72 12.59 -4.51 3.41
CA ASP A 72 13.32 -3.32 2.95
C ASP A 72 14.40 -3.70 1.92
N PHE A 73 15.09 -4.82 2.16
CA PHE A 73 16.04 -5.38 1.20
C PHE A 73 15.41 -5.68 -0.17
N LEU A 74 14.26 -6.37 -0.20
CA LEU A 74 13.56 -6.72 -1.43
C LEU A 74 13.06 -5.49 -2.19
N GLU A 75 12.54 -4.48 -1.49
CA GLU A 75 12.12 -3.22 -2.10
C GLU A 75 13.31 -2.43 -2.66
N THR A 76 14.44 -2.41 -1.95
CA THR A 76 15.68 -1.79 -2.42
C THR A 76 16.22 -2.49 -3.67
N LEU A 77 16.22 -3.83 -3.68
CA LEU A 77 16.67 -4.61 -4.82
C LEU A 77 15.78 -4.38 -6.05
N ARG A 78 14.46 -4.36 -5.87
CA ARG A 78 13.49 -3.98 -6.89
C ARG A 78 13.78 -2.58 -7.44
N GLY A 79 14.03 -1.61 -6.56
CA GLY A 79 14.37 -0.25 -6.96
C GLY A 79 15.64 -0.20 -7.83
N LYS A 80 16.67 -0.97 -7.47
CA LYS A 80 17.88 -1.09 -8.30
C LYS A 80 17.58 -1.74 -9.65
N GLU A 81 16.85 -2.86 -9.67
CA GLU A 81 16.45 -3.52 -10.93
C GLU A 81 15.73 -2.54 -11.84
N SER A 82 14.65 -1.91 -11.37
CA SER A 82 13.82 -1.04 -12.20
C SER A 82 14.54 0.22 -12.68
N TYR A 83 15.34 0.88 -11.82
CA TYR A 83 15.84 2.23 -12.11
C TYR A 83 17.33 2.31 -12.42
N GLN A 84 18.15 1.43 -11.83
CA GLN A 84 19.60 1.45 -12.01
C GLN A 84 20.06 0.43 -13.04
N TRP A 85 19.38 -0.71 -13.11
CA TRP A 85 19.70 -1.80 -14.03
C TRP A 85 18.70 -1.92 -15.18
N GLU A 86 17.79 -0.97 -15.33
CA GLU A 86 16.87 -0.87 -16.48
C GLU A 86 15.99 -2.11 -16.68
N GLY A 87 15.65 -2.83 -15.61
CA GLY A 87 14.90 -4.07 -15.63
C GLY A 87 15.76 -5.32 -15.89
N ASP A 88 17.08 -5.21 -15.93
CA ASP A 88 17.99 -6.33 -16.21
C ASP A 88 18.07 -7.29 -15.02
N ARG A 89 17.34 -8.40 -15.15
CA ARG A 89 17.24 -9.43 -14.13
C ARG A 89 18.52 -10.26 -13.96
N ASP A 90 19.34 -10.36 -15.00
CA ASP A 90 20.64 -11.03 -14.92
C ASP A 90 21.63 -10.23 -14.08
N LYS A 91 21.59 -8.89 -14.19
CA LYS A 91 22.35 -8.02 -13.27
C LYS A 91 21.87 -8.14 -11.83
N THR A 92 20.56 -8.22 -11.60
CA THR A 92 20.02 -8.47 -10.26
C THR A 92 20.56 -9.76 -9.67
N TYR A 93 20.52 -10.84 -10.44
CA TYR A 93 21.02 -12.14 -10.02
C TYR A 93 22.54 -12.13 -9.77
N ALA A 94 23.33 -11.57 -10.67
CA ALA A 94 24.78 -11.46 -10.51
C ALA A 94 25.16 -10.65 -9.27
N HIS A 95 24.47 -9.53 -9.02
CA HIS A 95 24.68 -8.71 -7.82
C HIS A 95 24.43 -9.49 -6.52
N LEU A 96 23.37 -10.31 -6.49
CA LEU A 96 23.08 -11.15 -5.33
C LEU A 96 24.16 -12.20 -5.09
N LEU A 97 24.68 -12.84 -6.15
CA LEU A 97 25.74 -13.83 -6.02
C LEU A 97 27.06 -13.22 -5.57
N GLU A 98 27.37 -12.00 -6.02
CA GLU A 98 28.56 -11.26 -5.61
C GLU A 98 28.47 -10.80 -4.15
N THR A 99 27.30 -10.30 -3.74
CA THR A 99 27.10 -9.72 -2.41
C THR A 99 26.86 -10.78 -1.33
N TYR A 100 26.19 -11.88 -1.70
CA TYR A 100 25.82 -12.98 -0.80
C TYR A 100 26.37 -14.29 -1.36
N PRO A 101 27.62 -14.64 -1.01
CA PRO A 101 28.26 -15.82 -1.56
C PRO A 101 27.58 -17.11 -1.08
N ASP A 102 27.97 -18.22 -1.70
CA ASP A 102 27.43 -19.57 -1.48
C ASP A 102 25.97 -19.69 -1.96
N GLU A 103 25.18 -20.56 -1.32
CA GLU A 103 23.76 -20.75 -1.65
C GLU A 103 22.87 -19.54 -1.31
N ARG A 104 23.38 -18.57 -0.54
CA ARG A 104 22.59 -17.45 0.00
C ARG A 104 22.06 -16.52 -1.09
N GLY A 105 22.89 -16.15 -2.07
CA GLY A 105 22.47 -15.32 -3.20
C GLY A 105 21.36 -15.99 -4.01
N HIS A 106 21.43 -17.31 -4.21
CA HIS A 106 20.39 -18.07 -4.89
C HIS A 106 19.07 -18.12 -4.10
N VAL A 107 19.15 -18.32 -2.78
CA VAL A 107 17.97 -18.30 -1.90
C VAL A 107 17.31 -16.92 -1.89
N LEU A 108 18.10 -15.84 -1.74
CA LEU A 108 17.59 -14.47 -1.78
C LEU A 108 16.97 -14.13 -3.14
N TYR A 109 17.57 -14.64 -4.23
CA TYR A 109 17.01 -14.47 -5.56
C TYR A 109 15.65 -15.16 -5.69
N ALA A 110 15.51 -16.38 -5.15
CA ALA A 110 14.23 -17.08 -5.18
C ALA A 110 13.13 -16.35 -4.40
N VAL A 111 13.47 -15.78 -3.23
CA VAL A 111 12.55 -14.91 -2.47
C VAL A 111 12.18 -13.68 -3.29
N TYR A 112 13.16 -13.08 -3.97
CA TYR A 112 12.93 -11.91 -4.81
C TYR A 112 12.00 -12.19 -6.00
N VAL A 113 12.17 -13.30 -6.69
CA VAL A 113 11.28 -13.75 -7.77
C VAL A 113 9.84 -13.91 -7.25
N ALA A 114 9.66 -14.59 -6.11
CA ALA A 114 8.33 -14.74 -5.49
C ALA A 114 7.74 -13.38 -5.06
N PHE A 115 8.58 -12.48 -4.57
CA PHE A 115 8.20 -11.11 -4.23
C PHE A 115 7.72 -10.30 -5.44
N MET A 116 8.43 -10.40 -6.56
CA MET A 116 8.03 -9.75 -7.82
C MET A 116 6.73 -10.31 -8.36
N ASN A 117 6.52 -11.64 -8.29
CA ASN A 117 5.24 -12.26 -8.63
C ASN A 117 4.08 -11.74 -7.76
N TRP A 118 4.30 -11.61 -6.45
CA TRP A 118 3.31 -10.99 -5.57
C TRP A 118 3.03 -9.53 -5.93
N LYS A 119 4.05 -8.74 -6.28
CA LYS A 119 3.90 -7.34 -6.72
C LYS A 119 3.09 -7.20 -8.00
N GLU A 120 3.39 -8.03 -9.00
CA GLU A 120 2.65 -8.06 -10.27
C GLU A 120 1.17 -8.38 -10.04
N LYS A 121 0.88 -9.46 -9.32
CA LYS A 121 -0.51 -9.85 -9.00
C LYS A 121 -1.23 -8.83 -8.12
N THR A 122 -0.52 -8.17 -7.22
CA THR A 122 -1.08 -7.08 -6.40
C THR A 122 -1.50 -5.91 -7.28
N LEU A 123 -0.66 -5.54 -8.26
CA LEU A 123 -0.98 -4.48 -9.22
C LEU A 123 -2.21 -4.82 -10.06
N GLU A 124 -2.34 -6.07 -10.50
CA GLU A 124 -3.53 -6.56 -11.22
C GLU A 124 -4.81 -6.42 -10.38
N VAL A 125 -4.76 -6.80 -9.09
CA VAL A 125 -5.88 -6.63 -8.16
C VAL A 125 -6.21 -5.15 -7.93
N GLU A 126 -5.20 -4.31 -7.78
CA GLU A 126 -5.38 -2.87 -7.58
C GLU A 126 -6.02 -2.19 -8.80
N GLN A 127 -5.67 -2.64 -10.00
CA GLN A 127 -6.22 -2.15 -11.27
C GLN A 127 -7.60 -2.72 -11.61
N THR A 128 -8.04 -3.78 -10.93
CA THR A 128 -9.36 -4.37 -11.16
C THR A 128 -10.46 -3.37 -10.81
N GLU A 129 -11.28 -3.03 -11.81
CA GLU A 129 -12.47 -2.20 -11.64
C GLU A 129 -13.59 -3.00 -10.96
N GLY A 130 -14.40 -2.34 -10.13
CA GLY A 130 -15.57 -2.95 -9.48
C GLY A 130 -15.30 -3.60 -8.11
N LEU A 131 -14.04 -3.75 -7.69
CA LEU A 131 -13.71 -4.16 -6.31
C LEU A 131 -13.60 -2.95 -5.39
N SER A 132 -14.16 -3.05 -4.18
CA SER A 132 -13.99 -2.04 -3.14
C SER A 132 -12.58 -2.07 -2.54
N SER A 133 -12.20 -1.02 -1.82
CA SER A 133 -10.91 -0.97 -1.09
C SER A 133 -10.73 -2.16 -0.15
N PHE A 134 -11.81 -2.59 0.53
CA PHE A 134 -11.77 -3.74 1.44
C PHE A 134 -11.57 -5.06 0.70
N GLU A 135 -12.26 -5.24 -0.43
CA GLU A 135 -12.13 -6.44 -1.25
C GLU A 135 -10.73 -6.54 -1.85
N LYS A 136 -10.17 -5.42 -2.32
CA LYS A 136 -8.78 -5.34 -2.79
C LYS A 136 -7.79 -5.70 -1.69
N LEU A 137 -7.91 -5.10 -0.49
CA LEU A 137 -7.06 -5.44 0.66
C LEU A 137 -7.15 -6.93 1.02
N THR A 138 -8.37 -7.50 0.98
CA THR A 138 -8.59 -8.91 1.27
C THR A 138 -7.95 -9.82 0.23
N ALA A 139 -8.10 -9.49 -1.05
CA ALA A 139 -7.50 -10.21 -2.15
C ALA A 139 -5.97 -10.15 -2.11
N VAL A 140 -5.38 -8.97 -1.87
CA VAL A 140 -3.92 -8.80 -1.74
C VAL A 140 -3.36 -9.60 -0.56
N ASN A 141 -4.05 -9.60 0.58
CA ASN A 141 -3.63 -10.41 1.71
C ASN A 141 -3.70 -11.91 1.38
N ARG A 142 -4.79 -12.36 0.75
CA ARG A 142 -4.94 -13.75 0.28
C ARG A 142 -3.82 -14.16 -0.67
N LEU A 143 -3.46 -13.31 -1.62
CA LEU A 143 -2.31 -13.54 -2.52
C LEU A 143 -1.01 -13.72 -1.74
N ALA A 144 -0.79 -12.94 -0.68
CA ALA A 144 0.39 -13.13 0.17
C ALA A 144 0.35 -14.48 0.91
N GLU A 145 -0.82 -14.97 1.33
CA GLU A 145 -0.96 -16.29 1.95
C GLU A 145 -0.75 -17.44 0.95
N GLU A 146 -1.20 -17.26 -0.29
CA GLU A 146 -1.08 -18.26 -1.35
C GLU A 146 0.36 -18.39 -1.87
N ILE A 147 1.08 -17.26 -1.95
CA ILE A 147 2.45 -17.24 -2.47
C ILE A 147 3.47 -17.58 -1.38
N PHE A 148 3.31 -17.06 -0.16
CA PHE A 148 4.33 -17.18 0.89
C PHE A 148 3.86 -18.12 2.02
N PRO A 149 4.63 -19.19 2.32
CA PRO A 149 4.48 -19.94 3.57
C PRO A 149 4.48 -19.02 4.79
N LEU A 150 3.75 -19.41 5.84
CA LEU A 150 3.49 -18.57 7.02
C LEU A 150 4.75 -17.90 7.62
N VAL A 151 5.85 -18.64 7.76
CA VAL A 151 7.11 -18.12 8.33
C VAL A 151 7.72 -17.05 7.42
N LEU A 152 7.81 -17.32 6.11
CA LEU A 152 8.31 -16.34 5.13
C LEU A 152 7.41 -15.11 5.05
N ARG A 153 6.10 -15.32 5.09
CA ARG A 153 5.13 -14.23 5.10
C ARG A 153 5.33 -13.30 6.29
N ASN A 154 5.56 -13.84 7.48
CA ASN A 154 5.81 -13.02 8.67
C ASN A 154 7.16 -12.27 8.60
N LEU A 155 8.14 -12.80 7.86
CA LEU A 155 9.42 -12.12 7.62
C LEU A 155 9.30 -10.98 6.60
N ILE A 156 8.51 -11.16 5.54
CA ILE A 156 8.36 -10.18 4.45
C ILE A 156 7.26 -9.16 4.76
N PHE A 157 6.24 -9.56 5.52
CA PHE A 157 5.08 -8.77 5.88
C PHE A 157 4.89 -8.82 7.40
N PRO A 158 5.82 -8.23 8.18
CA PRO A 158 5.65 -8.17 9.62
C PRO A 158 4.33 -7.48 9.95
N LYS A 159 3.62 -7.99 10.96
CA LYS A 159 2.37 -7.38 11.41
C LYS A 159 2.65 -5.96 11.87
N HIS A 160 2.12 -4.98 11.14
CA HIS A 160 2.19 -3.59 11.56
C HIS A 160 1.00 -3.26 12.47
N PRO A 161 1.19 -2.57 13.61
CA PRO A 161 0.09 -2.28 14.53
C PRO A 161 -1.06 -1.43 13.93
N THR A 162 -0.80 -0.71 12.84
CA THR A 162 -1.83 0.06 12.12
C THR A 162 -2.62 -0.75 11.09
N THR A 163 -2.24 -2.00 10.80
CA THR A 163 -2.97 -2.84 9.84
C THR A 163 -4.43 -3.06 10.27
N PRO A 164 -4.74 -3.44 11.53
CA PRO A 164 -6.13 -3.67 11.93
C PRO A 164 -7.05 -2.43 11.82
N PRO A 165 -6.63 -1.20 12.24
CA PRO A 165 -7.40 0.01 11.99
C PRO A 165 -7.71 0.28 10.51
N VAL A 166 -6.76 0.05 9.60
CA VAL A 166 -6.96 0.24 8.15
C VAL A 166 -7.99 -0.75 7.60
N TRP A 167 -7.88 -2.01 8.00
CA TRP A 167 -8.86 -3.06 7.64
C TRP A 167 -10.26 -2.73 8.14
N LEU A 168 -10.36 -2.23 9.37
CA LEU A 168 -11.62 -1.88 9.99
C LEU A 168 -12.31 -0.70 9.29
N LEU A 169 -11.55 0.35 8.92
CA LEU A 169 -12.07 1.47 8.12
C LEU A 169 -12.57 1.00 6.76
N SER A 170 -11.73 0.25 6.04
CA SER A 170 -12.07 -0.23 4.70
C SER A 170 -13.32 -1.11 4.73
N TYR A 171 -13.44 -1.99 5.73
CA TYR A 171 -14.64 -2.80 5.94
C TYR A 171 -15.90 -1.95 6.15
N LEU A 172 -15.81 -0.91 6.97
CA LEU A 172 -16.93 -0.02 7.24
C LEU A 172 -17.35 0.76 5.99
N GLU A 173 -16.39 1.25 5.20
CA GLU A 173 -16.63 1.91 3.91
C GLU A 173 -17.37 0.98 2.94
N ASP A 174 -16.87 -0.24 2.76
CA ASP A 174 -17.49 -1.27 1.91
C ASP A 174 -18.92 -1.60 2.37
N TYR A 175 -19.11 -1.79 3.68
CA TYR A 175 -20.43 -2.07 4.24
C TYR A 175 -21.42 -0.95 3.92
N ILE A 176 -21.03 0.31 4.08
CA ILE A 176 -21.91 1.46 3.84
C ILE A 176 -22.22 1.61 2.35
N GLN A 177 -21.24 1.41 1.47
CA GLN A 177 -21.45 1.42 0.03
C GLN A 177 -22.45 0.35 -0.41
N LYS A 178 -22.37 -0.86 0.14
CA LYS A 178 -23.30 -1.96 -0.14
C LYS A 178 -24.66 -1.79 0.55
N ASN A 179 -24.72 -1.06 1.66
CA ASN A 179 -25.92 -0.87 2.48
C ASN A 179 -26.21 0.63 2.74
N PRO A 180 -26.49 1.44 1.70
CA PRO A 180 -26.60 2.89 1.84
C PRO A 180 -27.74 3.32 2.77
N TYR A 181 -28.81 2.52 2.87
CA TYR A 181 -29.98 2.80 3.69
C TYR A 181 -29.84 2.38 5.16
N SER A 182 -28.74 1.71 5.53
CA SER A 182 -28.49 1.33 6.93
C SER A 182 -28.45 2.55 7.85
N TYR A 183 -29.03 2.42 9.04
CA TYR A 183 -29.04 3.47 10.07
C TYR A 183 -27.75 3.45 10.89
N SER A 184 -27.40 4.57 11.52
CA SER A 184 -26.20 4.70 12.36
C SER A 184 -26.08 3.63 13.45
N ARG A 185 -27.20 3.26 14.09
CA ARG A 185 -27.22 2.17 15.09
C ARG A 185 -26.72 0.84 14.53
N GLU A 186 -27.11 0.51 13.30
CA GLU A 186 -26.68 -0.73 12.64
C GLU A 186 -25.21 -0.65 12.22
N ARG A 187 -24.79 0.47 11.62
CA ARG A 187 -23.40 0.75 11.23
C ARG A 187 -22.45 0.69 12.42
N LYS A 188 -22.86 1.24 13.57
CA LYS A 188 -22.13 1.15 14.83
C LYS A 188 -22.02 -0.29 15.32
N ARG A 189 -23.11 -1.06 15.28
CA ARG A 189 -23.10 -2.48 15.70
C ARG A 189 -22.14 -3.32 14.85
N ILE A 190 -22.17 -3.18 13.53
CA ILE A 190 -21.29 -3.95 12.63
C ILE A 190 -19.82 -3.51 12.76
N PHE A 191 -19.57 -2.22 12.98
CA PHE A 191 -18.24 -1.70 13.28
C PHE A 191 -17.67 -2.30 14.57
N LEU A 192 -18.42 -2.25 15.67
CA LEU A 192 -17.97 -2.79 16.96
C LEU A 192 -17.74 -4.30 16.91
N LYS A 193 -18.64 -5.04 16.23
CA LYS A 193 -18.46 -6.47 16.00
C LYS A 193 -17.16 -6.75 15.25
N LYS A 194 -16.91 -6.05 14.13
CA LYS A 194 -15.70 -6.26 13.33
C LYS A 194 -14.43 -5.85 14.06
N LYS A 195 -14.49 -4.77 14.85
CA LYS A 195 -13.39 -4.32 15.70
C LYS A 195 -13.01 -5.39 16.72
N ALA A 196 -13.98 -6.01 17.39
CA ALA A 196 -13.74 -7.10 18.33
C ALA A 196 -13.11 -8.33 17.64
N GLU A 197 -13.59 -8.69 16.44
CA GLU A 197 -13.03 -9.79 15.64
C GLU A 197 -11.57 -9.56 15.22
N LEU A 198 -11.22 -8.32 14.84
CA LEU A 198 -9.89 -7.97 14.35
C LEU A 198 -8.87 -7.80 15.49
N TYR A 199 -9.29 -7.22 16.62
CA TYR A 199 -8.35 -6.82 17.68
C TYR A 199 -8.07 -7.97 18.66
N GLN A 200 -8.97 -8.95 18.76
CA GLN A 200 -8.81 -10.19 19.53
C GLN A 200 -8.09 -9.99 20.88
N LYS A 201 -6.94 -10.65 21.08
CA LYS A 201 -6.14 -10.65 22.31
C LYS A 201 -5.27 -9.39 22.48
N GLU A 202 -5.02 -8.64 21.42
CA GLU A 202 -4.11 -7.47 21.38
C GLU A 202 -4.88 -6.14 21.49
N LYS A 203 -6.08 -6.18 22.08
CA LYS A 203 -7.05 -5.08 22.19
C LYS A 203 -6.40 -3.75 22.62
N TRP A 204 -5.51 -3.80 23.60
CA TRP A 204 -4.86 -2.63 24.20
C TRP A 204 -3.73 -2.04 23.35
N GLU A 205 -2.91 -2.91 22.75
CA GLU A 205 -1.77 -2.48 21.94
C GLU A 205 -2.26 -1.82 20.66
N ILE A 206 -3.16 -2.48 19.93
CA ILE A 206 -3.73 -1.97 18.67
C ILE A 206 -4.48 -0.65 18.88
N GLN A 207 -5.15 -0.48 20.03
CA GLN A 207 -5.87 0.75 20.35
C GLN A 207 -4.96 1.97 20.48
N SER A 208 -3.73 1.81 20.98
CA SER A 208 -2.78 2.92 21.09
C SER A 208 -2.41 3.53 19.73
N TRP A 209 -2.67 2.79 18.63
CA TRP A 209 -2.42 3.20 17.25
C TRP A 209 -3.64 3.84 16.56
N GLU A 210 -4.80 3.89 17.22
CA GLU A 210 -6.00 4.54 16.71
C GLU A 210 -5.85 6.07 16.80
N SER A 211 -5.43 6.68 15.69
CA SER A 211 -5.29 8.15 15.63
C SER A 211 -6.63 8.88 15.79
N PRO A 212 -6.64 10.16 16.22
CA PRO A 212 -7.85 10.99 16.22
C PRO A 212 -8.52 11.07 14.84
N MET A 213 -7.72 11.01 13.76
CA MET A 213 -8.23 11.00 12.39
C MET A 213 -9.00 9.72 12.06
N PHE A 214 -8.54 8.56 12.56
CA PHE A 214 -9.26 7.29 12.42
C PHE A 214 -10.67 7.40 13.02
N PHE A 215 -10.78 7.89 14.26
CA PHE A 215 -12.07 8.05 14.92
C PHE A 215 -12.98 9.03 14.20
N ARG A 216 -12.43 10.15 13.70
CA ARG A 216 -13.19 11.11 12.90
C ARG A 216 -13.80 10.45 11.66
N LYS A 217 -13.01 9.68 10.92
CA LYS A 217 -13.49 8.92 9.76
C LYS A 217 -14.57 7.91 10.13
N VAL A 218 -14.39 7.17 11.22
CA VAL A 218 -15.40 6.21 11.70
C VAL A 218 -16.72 6.93 12.01
N VAL A 219 -16.68 8.06 12.72
CA VAL A 219 -17.86 8.85 13.02
C VAL A 219 -18.53 9.37 11.75
N ASP A 220 -17.75 9.93 10.83
CA ASP A 220 -18.27 10.43 9.54
C ASP A 220 -18.98 9.32 8.75
N LEU A 221 -18.47 8.10 8.79
CA LEU A 221 -19.05 6.94 8.12
C LEU A 221 -20.33 6.42 8.82
N ILE A 222 -20.28 6.22 10.14
CA ILE A 222 -21.41 5.72 10.93
C ILE A 222 -22.59 6.70 10.85
N TYR A 223 -22.32 8.00 10.97
CA TYR A 223 -23.33 9.05 11.08
C TYR A 223 -23.48 9.89 9.81
N ALA A 224 -23.05 9.37 8.66
CA ALA A 224 -23.04 10.11 7.40
C ALA A 224 -24.41 10.74 7.07
N ARG A 225 -25.51 10.05 7.39
CA ARG A 225 -26.88 10.52 7.08
C ARG A 225 -27.27 11.68 8.00
N GLU A 226 -27.05 11.54 9.29
CA GLU A 226 -27.32 12.56 10.29
C GLU A 226 -26.48 13.82 10.03
N LEU A 227 -25.22 13.65 9.60
CA LEU A 227 -24.33 14.75 9.29
C LEU A 227 -24.76 15.53 8.03
N LEU A 228 -25.46 14.91 7.07
CA LEU A 228 -25.89 15.61 5.83
C LEU A 228 -26.86 16.76 6.11
N GLU A 229 -27.66 16.66 7.17
CA GLU A 229 -28.70 17.62 7.52
C GLU A 229 -28.20 18.75 8.44
N MET A 230 -26.96 18.64 8.91
CA MET A 230 -26.36 19.57 9.88
C MET A 230 -25.52 20.66 9.21
N SER A 231 -25.46 21.83 9.83
CA SER A 231 -24.47 22.88 9.54
C SER A 231 -23.05 22.45 9.94
N GLU A 232 -22.01 23.13 9.44
CA GLU A 232 -20.61 22.79 9.78
C GLU A 232 -20.28 22.97 11.27
N GLU A 233 -20.93 23.91 11.94
CA GLU A 233 -20.78 24.17 13.38
C GLU A 233 -21.39 23.02 14.21
N GLU A 234 -22.58 22.56 13.81
CA GLU A 234 -23.26 21.40 14.40
C GLU A 234 -22.49 20.11 14.15
N LYS A 235 -21.97 19.91 12.92
CA LYS A 235 -21.13 18.75 12.58
C LYS A 235 -19.91 18.64 13.49
N THR A 236 -19.24 19.76 13.77
CA THR A 236 -18.03 19.76 14.61
C THR A 236 -18.33 19.34 16.05
N SER A 237 -19.41 19.88 16.62
CA SER A 237 -19.87 19.53 17.96
C SER A 237 -20.37 18.09 18.04
N TYR A 238 -21.15 17.67 17.04
CA TYR A 238 -21.70 16.31 16.94
C TYR A 238 -20.59 15.26 16.78
N ARG A 239 -19.60 15.52 15.91
CA ARG A 239 -18.43 14.65 15.74
C ARG A 239 -17.70 14.42 17.06
N SER A 240 -17.45 15.50 17.79
CA SER A 240 -16.73 15.44 19.07
C SER A 240 -17.49 14.61 20.11
N ALA A 241 -18.81 14.80 20.22
CA ALA A 241 -19.66 14.03 21.11
C ALA A 241 -19.69 12.53 20.74
N LYS A 242 -19.87 12.21 19.45
CA LYS A 242 -19.91 10.82 18.96
C LYS A 242 -18.57 10.11 19.01
N GLN A 243 -17.47 10.84 18.86
CA GLN A 243 -16.15 10.30 19.07
C GLN A 243 -15.95 9.84 20.51
N GLU A 244 -16.41 10.62 21.49
CA GLU A 244 -16.30 10.22 22.90
C GLU A 244 -17.21 9.03 23.24
N GLU A 245 -18.45 9.02 22.74
CA GLU A 245 -19.36 7.88 22.85
C GLU A 245 -18.72 6.57 22.34
N LEU A 246 -18.09 6.60 21.15
CA LEU A 246 -17.44 5.43 20.56
C LEU A 246 -16.23 4.94 21.36
N LYS A 247 -15.55 5.82 22.10
CA LYS A 247 -14.49 5.39 23.03
C LYS A 247 -15.09 4.70 24.26
N VAL A 248 -16.23 5.17 24.76
CA VAL A 248 -16.90 4.66 25.97
C VAL A 248 -17.56 3.29 25.72
N ASP A 249 -18.28 3.13 24.61
CA ASP A 249 -19.00 1.88 24.27
C ASP A 249 -18.11 0.66 24.05
N PHE A 250 -16.80 0.84 24.10
CA PHE A 250 -15.81 -0.22 23.94
C PHE A 250 -15.35 -0.84 25.27
N TRP A 251 -15.57 -0.13 26.38
CA TRP A 251 -15.25 -0.58 27.74
C TRP A 251 -16.33 -1.46 28.35
N ASN A 252 -17.54 -1.44 27.78
CA ASN A 252 -18.69 -2.25 28.16
C ASN A 252 -18.90 -3.41 27.18
#